data_AF-A0A7J7YKR3-F1
#
_entry.id   AF-A0A7J7YKR3-F1
#
_cell.length_a   1.000
_cell.length_b   1.000
_cell.length_c   1.000
_cell.angle_alpha   90.00
_cell.angle_beta   90.00
_cell.angle_gamma   90.00
#
_symmetry.space_group_name_H-M   'P 1'
#
loop_
_entity.id
_entity.type
_entity.pdbx_description
1 polymer ?
#
loop_
_entity_poly.entity_id
_entity_poly.type
_entity_poly.pdbx_seq_one_letter_code
_entity_poly.pdbx_strand_id
1 'polypeptide(L)'
;MSNIVMKEKTKPQGGEGKGAQSTPIQHSFLTDVSDVQEMEKGLLSLLNDFHSGKLQAFGNECSIEQMEHVRGMQEKLARLNLELYGELEELPEDKRKTASDSNLDRLLSDLEELNSSIQKLHLTEAQDVPNTSTS
;
A
#
# COMPACT_ATOMS: atom_id res chain seq x y z
N MET A 1 42.16 14.06 20.94
CA MET A 1 42.39 13.02 21.96
C MET A 1 41.22 12.06 21.94
N SER A 2 41.46 10.84 21.45
CA SER A 2 40.56 9.71 21.57
C SER A 2 40.45 9.29 23.03
N ASN A 3 39.28 8.80 23.46
CA ASN A 3 39.19 7.77 24.50
C ASN A 3 37.90 6.98 24.32
N ILE A 4 38.06 5.84 23.66
CA ILE A 4 37.16 4.70 23.62
C ILE A 4 37.28 4.00 24.99
N VAL A 5 36.17 3.89 25.73
CA VAL A 5 36.11 2.96 26.86
C VAL A 5 35.66 1.60 26.32
N MET A 6 36.64 0.74 26.08
CA MET A 6 36.42 -0.71 26.03
C MET A 6 36.41 -1.22 27.47
N LYS A 7 35.40 -2.00 27.85
CA LYS A 7 35.50 -2.88 29.01
C LYS A 7 35.14 -4.30 28.59
N GLU A 8 36.15 -5.15 28.73
CA GLU A 8 36.19 -6.55 28.36
C GLU A 8 35.61 -7.45 29.47
N LYS A 9 34.70 -8.34 29.06
CA LYS A 9 34.57 -9.81 29.31
C LYS A 9 34.76 -10.36 30.74
N THR A 10 33.71 -11.05 31.22
CA THR A 10 33.84 -12.30 32.01
C THR A 10 32.84 -13.35 31.53
N LYS A 11 33.34 -14.59 31.49
CA LYS A 11 32.91 -15.83 30.80
C LYS A 11 31.60 -16.45 31.38
N PRO A 12 30.86 -17.28 30.60
CA PRO A 12 29.57 -17.82 31.02
C PRO A 12 29.74 -19.00 32.00
N GLN A 13 28.89 -19.04 33.02
CA GLN A 13 28.78 -20.18 33.92
C GLN A 13 27.57 -21.01 33.49
N GLY A 14 27.86 -22.25 33.08
CA GLY A 14 26.85 -23.26 32.78
C GLY A 14 26.11 -23.69 34.03
N GLY A 15 24.81 -23.93 33.86
CA GLY A 15 23.93 -24.57 34.82
C GLY A 15 22.76 -25.16 34.03
N GLU A 16 22.63 -26.48 34.12
CA GLU A 16 21.68 -27.29 33.36
C GLU A 16 20.23 -26.96 33.73
N GLY A 17 19.42 -26.66 32.72
CA GLY A 17 17.98 -26.46 32.83
C GLY A 17 17.30 -27.04 31.59
N LYS A 18 16.58 -28.13 31.80
CA LYS A 18 15.80 -28.85 30.77
C LYS A 18 14.93 -27.93 29.93
N GLY A 19 14.89 -28.21 28.63
CA GLY A 19 13.65 -28.14 27.84
C GLY A 19 13.40 -26.84 27.10
N ALA A 20 14.04 -26.71 25.94
CA ALA A 20 13.38 -26.18 24.74
C ALA A 20 14.25 -26.59 23.55
N GLN A 21 14.11 -27.84 23.11
CA GLN A 21 14.52 -28.17 21.75
C GLN A 21 13.73 -27.23 20.85
N SER A 22 14.42 -26.34 20.13
CA SER A 22 13.83 -25.68 18.98
C SER A 22 13.41 -26.79 18.01
N THR A 23 12.12 -27.09 17.98
CA THR A 23 11.58 -28.06 17.03
C THR A 23 11.93 -27.56 15.64
N PRO A 24 12.57 -28.39 14.79
CA PRO A 24 12.71 -28.06 13.38
C PRO A 24 11.32 -27.78 12.83
N ILE A 25 11.16 -26.73 12.03
CA ILE A 25 9.91 -26.42 11.32
C ILE A 25 9.55 -27.67 10.51
N GLN A 26 8.61 -28.45 11.05
CA GLN A 26 8.12 -29.64 10.37
C GLN A 26 7.11 -29.16 9.35
N HIS A 27 7.55 -29.10 8.10
CA HIS A 27 6.65 -29.06 6.94
C HIS A 27 5.92 -30.40 6.89
N SER A 28 4.96 -30.57 7.79
CA SER A 28 4.09 -31.73 7.80
C SER A 28 3.27 -31.71 6.52
N PHE A 29 3.67 -32.53 5.55
CA PHE A 29 2.84 -32.99 4.43
C PHE A 29 1.74 -33.96 4.96
N LEU A 30 1.17 -33.65 6.12
CA LEU A 30 0.00 -34.30 6.71
C LEU A 30 -0.97 -33.18 7.05
N THR A 31 -1.48 -32.49 6.02
CA THR A 31 -2.80 -31.88 6.14
C THR A 31 -3.77 -33.03 6.32
N ASP A 32 -4.55 -33.02 7.40
CA ASP A 32 -5.61 -33.99 7.60
C ASP A 32 -6.50 -34.00 6.34
N VAL A 33 -7.04 -35.15 5.95
CA VAL A 33 -8.00 -35.22 4.82
C VAL A 33 -9.17 -34.26 5.07
N SER A 34 -9.50 -34.05 6.34
CA SER A 34 -10.49 -33.07 6.80
C SER A 34 -10.09 -31.62 6.44
N ASP A 35 -8.82 -31.23 6.63
CA ASP A 35 -8.31 -29.89 6.31
C ASP A 35 -8.35 -29.63 4.79
N VAL A 36 -8.02 -30.65 3.99
CA VAL A 36 -8.05 -30.57 2.53
C VAL A 36 -9.48 -30.39 2.02
N GLN A 37 -10.44 -31.11 2.61
CA GLN A 37 -11.87 -30.99 2.25
C GLN A 37 -12.46 -29.64 2.66
N GLU A 38 -12.04 -29.08 3.79
CA GLU A 38 -12.45 -27.74 4.22
C GLU A 38 -11.92 -26.67 3.26
N MET A 39 -10.64 -26.79 2.87
CA MET A 39 -10.04 -25.89 1.88
C MET A 39 -10.73 -26.00 0.51
N GLU A 40 -11.03 -27.21 0.05
CA GLU A 40 -11.77 -27.44 -1.21
C GLU A 40 -13.15 -26.76 -1.16
N LYS A 41 -13.90 -26.93 -0.06
CA LYS A 41 -15.17 -26.22 0.14
C LYS A 41 -15.00 -24.71 0.13
N GLY A 42 -13.97 -24.19 0.80
CA GLY A 42 -13.65 -22.77 0.81
C GLY A 42 -13.37 -22.22 -0.59
N LEU A 43 -12.56 -22.91 -1.38
CA LEU A 43 -12.22 -22.54 -2.75
C LEU A 43 -13.43 -22.62 -3.70
N LEU A 44 -14.25 -23.66 -3.58
CA LEU A 44 -15.48 -23.78 -4.37
C LEU A 44 -16.48 -22.67 -4.03
N SER A 45 -16.63 -22.33 -2.75
CA SER A 45 -17.46 -21.20 -2.32
C SER A 45 -16.94 -19.88 -2.87
N LEU A 46 -15.62 -19.67 -2.84
CA LEU A 46 -14.98 -18.47 -3.39
C LEU A 46 -15.21 -18.35 -4.91
N LEU A 47 -15.10 -19.46 -5.64
CA LEU A 47 -15.36 -19.51 -7.08
C LEU A 47 -16.83 -19.22 -7.39
N ASN A 48 -17.75 -19.76 -6.58
CA ASN A 48 -19.17 -19.48 -6.71
C ASN A 48 -19.49 -18.00 -6.43
N ASP A 49 -18.85 -17.39 -5.44
CA ASP A 49 -18.96 -15.95 -5.16
C ASP A 49 -18.39 -15.12 -6.33
N PHE A 50 -17.37 -15.62 -7.03
CA PHE A 50 -16.83 -15.01 -8.24
C PHE A 50 -17.81 -15.06 -9.41
N HIS A 51 -18.36 -16.25 -9.73
CA HIS A 51 -19.31 -16.42 -10.85
C HIS A 51 -20.65 -15.72 -10.63
N SER A 52 -21.10 -15.63 -9.38
CA SER A 52 -22.32 -14.89 -9.02
C SER A 52 -22.13 -13.38 -9.00
N GLY A 53 -20.89 -12.89 -9.14
CA GLY A 53 -20.56 -11.48 -9.03
C GLY A 53 -20.69 -10.91 -7.62
N LYS A 54 -20.84 -11.77 -6.60
CA LYS A 54 -20.86 -11.37 -5.18
C LYS A 54 -19.48 -10.91 -4.71
N LEU A 55 -18.42 -11.51 -5.24
CA LEU A 55 -17.06 -11.06 -5.00
C LEU A 55 -16.67 -10.00 -6.03
N GLN A 56 -16.80 -8.73 -5.65
CA GLN A 56 -16.31 -7.59 -6.42
C GLN A 56 -15.12 -6.97 -5.68
N ALA A 57 -13.96 -6.94 -6.33
CA ALA A 57 -12.79 -6.23 -5.79
C ALA A 57 -12.96 -4.71 -5.90
N PHE A 58 -13.76 -4.29 -6.86
CA PHE A 58 -14.05 -2.90 -7.20
C PHE A 58 -15.56 -2.78 -7.35
N GLY A 59 -16.19 -1.91 -6.55
CA GLY A 59 -17.65 -1.77 -6.54
C GLY A 59 -18.18 -1.25 -7.88
N ASN A 60 -19.51 -1.30 -8.06
CA ASN A 60 -20.19 -0.88 -9.28
C ASN A 60 -19.83 0.55 -9.74
N GLU A 61 -19.38 1.39 -8.80
CA GLU A 61 -19.15 2.82 -9.03
C GLU A 61 -17.68 3.28 -8.86
N CYS A 62 -16.76 2.37 -8.51
CA CYS A 62 -15.31 2.61 -8.52
C CYS A 62 -14.68 1.58 -9.46
N SER A 63 -14.43 1.96 -10.72
CA SER A 63 -13.86 1.04 -11.70
C SER A 63 -12.35 0.94 -11.56
N ILE A 64 -11.79 -0.21 -11.93
CA ILE A 64 -10.34 -0.39 -12.05
C ILE A 64 -9.70 0.71 -12.90
N GLU A 65 -10.37 1.13 -13.97
CA GLU A 65 -9.90 2.20 -14.87
C GLU A 65 -9.79 3.56 -14.16
N GLN A 66 -10.71 3.87 -13.24
CA GLN A 66 -10.65 5.11 -12.46
C GLN A 66 -9.47 5.10 -11.47
N MET A 67 -9.20 3.96 -10.82
CA MET A 67 -8.01 3.82 -9.97
C MET A 67 -6.71 3.86 -10.78
N GLU A 68 -6.68 3.22 -11.95
CA GLU A 68 -5.53 3.31 -12.87
C GLU A 68 -5.30 4.75 -13.34
N HIS A 69 -6.36 5.51 -13.57
CA HIS A 69 -6.27 6.92 -13.89
C HIS A 69 -5.64 7.72 -12.73
N VAL A 70 -6.12 7.55 -11.50
CA VAL A 70 -5.53 8.19 -10.31
C VAL A 70 -4.07 7.80 -10.14
N ARG A 71 -3.73 6.52 -10.33
CA ARG A 71 -2.33 6.05 -10.32
C ARG A 71 -1.50 6.78 -11.38
N GLY A 72 -2.00 6.89 -12.60
CA GLY A 72 -1.33 7.60 -13.69
C GLY A 72 -1.08 9.08 -13.39
N MET A 73 -2.06 9.75 -12.77
CA MET A 73 -1.91 11.13 -12.31
C MET A 73 -0.83 11.28 -11.23
N GLN A 74 -0.82 10.39 -10.23
CA GLN A 74 0.22 10.35 -9.19
C GLN A 74 1.61 10.15 -9.79
N GLU A 75 1.76 9.22 -10.71
CA GLU A 75 3.03 8.97 -11.38
C GLU A 75 3.49 10.17 -12.22
N LYS A 76 2.57 10.82 -12.95
CA LYS A 76 2.87 12.03 -13.73
C LYS A 76 3.36 13.15 -12.80
N LEU A 77 2.67 13.37 -11.68
CA LEU A 77 3.04 14.39 -10.70
C LEU A 77 4.41 14.11 -10.09
N ALA A 78 4.70 12.86 -9.71
CA ALA A 78 6.00 12.47 -9.16
C ALA A 78 7.14 12.67 -10.17
N ARG A 79 6.94 12.27 -11.43
CA ARG A 79 7.89 12.51 -12.52
C ARG A 79 8.14 13.99 -12.74
N LEU A 80 7.07 14.77 -12.82
CA LEU A 80 7.17 16.22 -13.01
C LEU A 80 7.92 16.88 -11.85
N ASN A 81 7.60 16.52 -10.60
CA ASN A 81 8.29 17.05 -9.44
C ASN A 81 9.80 16.81 -9.54
N LEU A 82 10.22 15.59 -9.87
CA LEU A 82 11.64 15.28 -10.06
C LEU A 82 12.30 16.08 -11.18
N GLU A 83 11.62 16.21 -12.33
CA GLU A 83 12.09 16.99 -13.48
C GLU A 83 12.28 18.47 -13.11
N LEU A 84 11.28 19.09 -12.47
CA LEU A 84 11.33 20.47 -12.03
C LEU A 84 12.42 20.71 -10.98
N TYR A 85 12.64 19.76 -10.07
CA TYR A 85 13.75 19.83 -9.11
C TYR A 85 15.11 19.76 -9.81
N GLY A 86 15.26 18.88 -10.81
CA GLY A 86 16.48 18.80 -11.61
C GLY A 86 16.76 20.07 -12.41
N GLU A 87 15.75 20.61 -13.10
CA GLU A 87 15.85 21.88 -13.84
C GLU A 87 16.23 23.06 -12.91
N LEU A 88 15.72 23.06 -11.68
CA LEU A 88 16.00 24.09 -10.69
C LEU A 88 17.44 24.05 -10.19
N GLU A 89 18.06 22.86 -10.11
CA GLU A 89 19.45 22.69 -9.69
C GLU A 89 20.43 23.26 -10.73
N GLU A 90 20.09 23.15 -12.02
CA GLU A 90 20.89 23.65 -13.15
C GLU A 90 20.76 25.18 -13.36
N LEU A 91 19.78 25.83 -12.72
CA LEU A 91 19.53 27.25 -12.88
C LEU A 91 20.50 28.12 -12.03
N PRO A 92 20.91 29.29 -12.56
CA PRO A 92 21.60 30.31 -11.78
C PRO A 92 20.78 30.73 -10.54
N GLU A 93 21.48 31.00 -9.43
CA GLU A 93 20.87 31.27 -8.12
C GLU A 93 19.90 32.47 -8.14
N ASP A 94 20.18 33.49 -8.93
CA ASP A 94 19.35 34.68 -9.11
C ASP A 94 18.00 34.38 -9.79
N LYS A 95 17.91 33.27 -10.54
CA LYS A 95 16.68 32.84 -11.23
C LYS A 95 15.92 31.74 -10.49
N ARG A 96 16.57 31.04 -9.56
CA ARG A 96 15.96 29.90 -8.85
C ARG A 96 14.69 30.27 -8.12
N LYS A 97 14.62 31.44 -7.47
CA LYS A 97 13.41 31.82 -6.74
C LYS A 97 12.19 31.93 -7.66
N THR A 98 12.31 32.67 -8.76
CA THR A 98 11.20 32.86 -9.71
C THR A 98 10.80 31.55 -10.38
N ALA A 99 11.77 30.71 -10.74
CA ALA A 99 11.48 29.38 -11.29
C ALA A 99 10.79 28.48 -10.26
N SER A 100 11.26 28.47 -9.01
CA SER A 100 10.66 27.70 -7.91
C SER A 100 9.21 28.12 -7.63
N ASP A 101 8.92 29.42 -7.64
CA ASP A 101 7.56 29.94 -7.43
C ASP A 101 6.64 29.43 -8.57
N SER A 102 7.07 29.53 -9.83
CA SER A 102 6.32 29.01 -10.98
C SER A 102 6.16 27.48 -10.97
N ASN A 103 7.18 26.75 -10.52
CA ASN A 103 7.16 25.30 -10.44
C ASN A 103 6.16 24.84 -9.37
N LEU A 104 6.12 25.54 -8.23
CA LEU A 104 5.15 25.27 -7.17
C LEU A 104 3.71 25.49 -7.63
N ASP A 105 3.43 26.58 -8.34
CA ASP A 105 2.09 26.85 -8.87
C ASP A 105 1.61 25.71 -9.79
N ARG A 106 2.49 25.22 -10.66
CA ARG A 106 2.18 24.09 -11.55
C ARG A 106 1.93 22.80 -10.77
N LEU A 107 2.77 22.50 -9.78
CA LEU A 107 2.60 21.31 -8.93
C LEU A 107 1.30 21.37 -8.12
N LEU A 108 0.94 22.54 -7.60
CA LEU A 108 -0.31 22.74 -6.87
C LEU A 108 -1.53 22.55 -7.77
N SER A 109 -1.50 23.04 -9.01
CA SER A 109 -2.57 22.82 -9.99
C SER A 109 -2.77 21.33 -10.31
N ASP A 110 -1.68 20.61 -10.62
CA ASP A 110 -1.75 19.17 -10.91
C ASP A 110 -2.20 18.36 -9.67
N LEU A 111 -1.81 18.80 -8.46
CA LEU A 111 -2.24 18.19 -7.20
C LEU A 111 -3.73 18.43 -6.91
N GLU A 112 -4.26 19.61 -7.23
CA GLU A 112 -5.69 19.93 -7.09
C GLU A 112 -6.55 19.08 -8.03
N GLU A 113 -6.09 18.87 -9.27
CA GLU A 113 -6.74 17.98 -10.23
C GLU A 113 -6.76 16.53 -9.70
N LEU A 114 -5.62 16.05 -9.19
CA LEU A 114 -5.51 14.72 -8.58
C LEU A 114 -6.46 14.56 -7.38
N ASN A 115 -6.50 15.57 -6.50
CA ASN A 115 -7.40 15.57 -5.34
C ASN A 115 -8.87 15.50 -5.77
N SER A 116 -9.23 16.24 -6.82
CA SER A 116 -10.58 16.20 -7.39
C SER A 116 -10.92 14.81 -7.95
N SER A 117 -9.97 14.15 -8.62
CA SER A 117 -10.15 12.78 -9.13
C SER A 117 -10.29 11.74 -8.01
N ILE A 118 -9.55 11.89 -6.90
CA ILE A 118 -9.69 11.02 -5.72
C ILE A 118 -11.03 11.24 -5.02
N GLN A 119 -11.49 12.49 -4.88
CA GLN A 119 -12.79 12.77 -4.27
C GLN A 119 -13.96 12.15 -5.07
N LYS A 120 -13.83 12.11 -6.41
CA LYS A 120 -14.81 11.41 -7.26
C LYS A 120 -14.86 9.90 -7.00
N LEU A 121 -13.78 9.29 -6.49
CA LEU A 121 -13.80 7.88 -6.06
C LEU A 121 -14.58 7.67 -4.75
N HIS A 122 -14.64 8.69 -3.88
CA HIS A 122 -15.32 8.60 -2.58
C HIS A 122 -16.82 8.92 -2.65
N LEU A 123 -17.24 9.79 -3.59
CA LEU A 123 -18.66 10.15 -3.76
C LEU A 123 -19.51 8.99 -4.29
N THR A 124 -18.88 8.03 -4.94
CA THR A 124 -19.51 6.79 -5.44
C THR A 124 -19.69 5.71 -4.36
N GLU A 125 -19.34 5.99 -3.11
CA GLU A 125 -19.63 5.10 -1.96
C GLU A 125 -20.93 5.51 -1.23
N ALA A 126 -21.45 6.72 -1.50
CA ALA A 126 -22.52 7.35 -0.71
C ALA A 126 -23.91 7.37 -1.37
N GLN A 127 -24.07 6.90 -2.62
CA GLN A 127 -25.37 6.96 -3.33
C GLN A 127 -26.22 5.69 -3.27
N ASP A 128 -25.73 4.57 -2.76
CA ASP A 128 -26.47 3.29 -2.71
C ASP A 128 -27.07 3.00 -1.32
N VAL A 129 -27.82 3.96 -0.77
CA VAL A 129 -28.81 3.63 0.28
C VAL A 129 -30.16 3.51 -0.42
N PRO A 130 -30.67 2.29 -0.67
CA PRO A 130 -32.05 2.13 -1.08
C PRO A 130 -32.92 2.62 0.08
N ASN A 131 -33.68 3.69 -0.15
CA ASN A 131 -34.83 4.02 0.68
C ASN A 131 -35.82 2.84 0.58
N THR A 132 -35.63 1.80 1.39
CA THR A 132 -36.70 0.84 1.70
C THR A 132 -37.64 1.50 2.68
N SER A 133 -38.40 2.48 2.20
CA SER A 133 -39.67 2.85 2.83
C SER A 133 -40.65 1.72 2.53
N THR A 134 -40.59 0.67 3.33
CA THR A 134 -41.68 -0.30 3.43
C THR A 134 -42.90 0.37 4.04
N SER A 135 -44.05 0.00 3.47
CA SER A 135 -45.42 0.49 3.67
C SER A 135 -45.91 0.59 5.12
#